data_AF-A0A3B0J6P8-F1
#
_entry.id   AF-A0A3B0J6P8-F1
#
_cell.length_a   1.000
_cell.length_b   1.000
_cell.length_c   1.000
_cell.angle_alpha   90.00
_cell.angle_beta   90.00
_cell.angle_gamma   90.00
#
_symmetry.space_group_name_H-M   'P 1'
#
loop_
_entity.id
_entity.type
_entity.pdbx_description
1 polymer ?
#
loop_
_entity_poly.entity_id
_entity_poly.type
_entity_poly.pdbx_seq_one_letter_code
_entity_poly.pdbx_strand_id
1 'polypeptide(L)'
;MRACVASFELKPATFLKHLTRQSTCTKLPSQLEIESAFKFYDDRLWLFGLTGTAKSSRLLEIFKYANRRYGINLFIIDSLMKCGLADDDCNGQKAFMDALCDFKNKTSSHVILVIHSRKSESEEKPAGKMDVKGSGSITDLADNLYHLA
;
A
#
# COMPACT_ATOMS: atom_id res chain seq x y z
N MET A 1 6.88 13.57 7.57
CA MET A 1 6.08 12.74 6.65
C MET A 1 5.15 11.87 7.50
N ARG A 2 3.88 11.76 7.14
CA ARG A 2 2.87 10.97 7.86
C ARG A 2 2.31 9.92 6.89
N ALA A 3 2.23 8.68 7.32
CA ALA A 3 1.89 7.55 6.49
C ALA A 3 0.60 6.84 6.94
N CYS A 4 -0.22 6.42 5.98
CA CYS A 4 -1.35 5.52 6.21
C CYS A 4 -1.13 4.22 5.42
N VAL A 5 -1.14 3.08 6.10
CA VAL A 5 -0.94 1.77 5.49
C VAL A 5 -2.24 0.98 5.52
N ALA A 6 -2.75 0.63 4.34
CA ALA A 6 -3.81 -0.33 4.14
C ALA A 6 -3.21 -1.67 3.71
N SER A 7 -2.82 -2.48 4.71
CA SER A 7 -2.09 -3.73 4.48
C SER A 7 -2.96 -4.91 4.08
N PHE A 8 -4.27 -4.88 4.41
CA PHE A 8 -5.34 -5.87 4.13
C PHE A 8 -5.10 -7.36 4.44
N GLU A 9 -3.87 -7.83 4.35
CA GLU A 9 -3.36 -9.17 4.58
C GLU A 9 -2.85 -9.33 6.02
N LEU A 10 -2.17 -8.31 6.56
CA LEU A 10 -1.66 -8.34 7.92
C LEU A 10 -2.61 -7.62 8.88
N LYS A 11 -2.88 -8.27 10.01
CA LYS A 11 -3.48 -7.60 11.17
C LYS A 11 -2.53 -6.49 11.66
N PRO A 12 -3.04 -5.34 12.14
CA PRO A 12 -2.21 -4.24 12.62
C PRO A 12 -1.13 -4.65 13.63
N ALA A 13 -1.46 -5.55 14.57
CA ALA A 13 -0.49 -6.07 15.54
C ALA A 13 0.69 -6.82 14.89
N THR A 14 0.42 -7.64 13.87
CA THR A 14 1.45 -8.37 13.13
C THR A 14 2.30 -7.42 12.29
N PHE A 15 1.66 -6.44 11.65
CA PHE A 15 2.35 -5.39 10.89
C PHE A 15 3.31 -4.60 11.79
N LEU A 16 2.83 -4.10 12.93
CA LEU A 16 3.67 -3.36 13.89
C LEU A 16 4.80 -4.22 14.45
N LYS A 17 4.58 -5.52 14.69
CA LYS A 17 5.65 -6.44 15.10
C LYS A 17 6.76 -6.52 14.06
N HIS A 18 6.42 -6.60 12.77
CA HIS A 18 7.41 -6.64 11.70
C HIS A 18 8.12 -5.29 11.55
N LEU A 19 7.35 -4.20 11.53
CA LEU A 19 7.89 -2.85 11.41
C LEU A 19 8.84 -2.52 12.55
N THR A 20 8.51 -2.86 13.80
CA THR A 20 9.38 -2.61 14.95
C THR A 20 10.68 -3.40 14.86
N ARG A 21 10.66 -4.65 14.40
CA ARG A 21 11.90 -5.41 14.17
C ARG A 21 12.77 -4.77 13.09
N GLN A 22 12.14 -4.26 12.03
CA GLN A 22 12.83 -3.59 10.93
C GLN A 22 13.40 -2.24 11.37
N SER A 23 12.63 -1.44 12.13
CA SER A 23 13.04 -0.10 12.58
C SER A 23 14.15 -0.14 13.61
N THR A 24 14.18 -1.16 14.47
CA THR A 24 15.23 -1.33 15.47
C THR A 24 16.39 -2.20 14.96
N CYS A 25 16.28 -2.73 13.74
CA CYS A 25 17.24 -3.69 13.16
C CYS A 25 17.50 -4.93 14.04
N THR A 26 16.51 -5.35 14.85
CA THR A 26 16.69 -6.40 15.88
C THR A 26 15.55 -7.41 15.80
N LYS A 27 15.87 -8.71 15.83
CA LYS A 27 14.88 -9.80 15.77
C LYS A 27 13.96 -9.84 17.00
N LEU A 28 14.52 -9.55 18.17
CA LEU A 28 13.83 -9.51 19.46
C LEU A 28 14.20 -8.19 20.17
N PRO A 29 13.53 -7.08 19.82
CA PRO A 29 13.79 -5.79 20.46
C PRO A 29 13.42 -5.86 21.94
N SER A 30 14.22 -5.20 22.77
CA SER A 30 13.94 -5.00 24.20
C SER A 30 12.70 -4.10 24.39
N GLN A 31 12.13 -4.12 25.59
CA GLN A 31 10.96 -3.30 25.93
C GLN A 31 11.19 -1.80 25.65
N LEU A 32 12.39 -1.30 26.00
CA LEU A 32 12.76 0.10 25.77
C LEU A 32 12.82 0.46 24.29
N GLU A 33 13.33 -0.45 23.44
CA GLU A 33 13.36 -0.25 22.00
C GLU A 33 11.95 -0.27 21.38
N ILE A 34 11.07 -1.16 21.87
CA ILE A 34 9.67 -1.22 21.45
C ILE A 34 8.97 0.10 21.80
N GLU A 35 9.09 0.57 23.04
CA GLU A 35 8.48 1.83 23.48
C GLU A 35 8.99 3.03 22.68
N SER A 36 10.29 3.06 22.41
CA SER A 36 10.91 4.10 21.58
C SER A 36 10.38 4.08 20.14
N ALA A 37 10.22 2.89 19.56
CA ALA A 37 9.65 2.74 18.22
C ALA A 37 8.18 3.18 18.18
N PHE A 38 7.36 2.79 19.16
CA PHE A 38 5.96 3.20 19.23
C PHE A 38 5.79 4.70 19.43
N LYS A 39 6.65 5.31 20.25
CA LYS A 39 6.70 6.78 20.40
C LYS A 39 7.01 7.48 19.07
N PHE A 40 7.87 6.87 18.24
CA PHE A 40 8.15 7.39 16.90
C PHE A 40 6.93 7.23 15.96
N TYR A 41 6.14 6.17 16.10
CA TYR A 41 4.97 5.94 15.25
C TYR A 41 3.77 6.83 15.59
N ASP A 42 3.64 7.24 16.86
CA ASP A 42 2.42 7.81 17.43
C ASP A 42 1.82 8.99 16.64
N ASP A 43 2.67 9.89 16.12
CA ASP A 43 2.25 11.05 15.34
C ASP A 43 2.47 10.91 13.82
N ARG A 44 2.86 9.71 13.37
CA ARG A 44 3.40 9.45 12.02
C ARG A 44 2.76 8.30 11.27
N LEU A 45 2.21 7.30 11.95
CA LEU A 45 1.76 6.07 11.32
C LEU A 45 0.31 5.77 11.66
N TRP A 46 -0.50 5.63 10.62
CA TRP A 46 -1.88 5.14 10.70
C TRP A 46 -1.97 3.80 9.99
N LEU A 47 -2.68 2.86 10.61
CA LEU A 47 -2.93 1.54 10.04
C LEU A 47 -4.42 1.36 9.81
N PHE A 48 -4.76 0.81 8.65
CA PHE A 48 -6.12 0.42 8.35
C PHE A 48 -6.46 -0.86 9.13
N GLY A 49 -7.43 -0.78 10.04
CA GLY A 49 -7.82 -1.89 10.91
C GLY A 49 -8.63 -3.01 10.23
N LEU A 50 -8.81 -2.95 8.91
CA LEU A 50 -9.56 -3.95 8.15
C LEU A 50 -8.62 -5.02 7.60
N THR A 51 -8.92 -6.28 7.89
CA THR A 51 -8.34 -7.44 7.19
C THR A 51 -9.36 -8.05 6.24
N GLY A 52 -8.99 -8.32 5.00
CA GLY A 52 -9.90 -8.81 3.95
C GLY A 52 -10.02 -7.83 2.78
N THR A 53 -11.19 -7.81 2.13
CA THR A 53 -11.42 -7.00 0.92
C THR A 53 -12.10 -5.67 1.25
N ALA A 54 -11.49 -4.56 0.89
CA ALA A 54 -12.11 -3.22 0.96
C ALA A 54 -12.62 -2.81 -0.42
N LYS A 55 -13.79 -2.15 -0.49
CA LYS A 55 -14.19 -1.50 -1.75
C LYS A 55 -13.25 -0.32 -2.04
N SER A 56 -12.68 -0.28 -3.24
CA SER A 56 -11.76 0.76 -3.72
C SER A 56 -12.27 2.20 -3.48
N SER A 57 -13.57 2.45 -3.72
CA SER A 57 -14.20 3.75 -3.47
C SER A 57 -14.15 4.16 -1.99
N ARG A 58 -14.46 3.22 -1.09
CA ARG A 58 -14.44 3.46 0.35
C ARG A 58 -13.02 3.70 0.87
N LEU A 59 -12.04 2.99 0.32
CA LEU A 59 -10.63 3.21 0.64
C LEU A 59 -10.22 4.66 0.32
N LEU A 60 -10.59 5.15 -0.87
CA LEU A 60 -10.26 6.50 -1.30
C LEU A 60 -10.95 7.59 -0.46
N GLU A 61 -12.21 7.37 -0.05
CA GLU A 61 -12.89 8.26 0.90
C GLU A 61 -12.13 8.39 2.22
N ILE A 62 -11.65 7.26 2.75
CA ILE A 62 -10.89 7.25 4.00
C ILE A 62 -9.54 7.94 3.82
N PHE A 63 -8.87 7.76 2.68
CA PHE A 63 -7.63 8.48 2.38
C PHE A 63 -7.85 9.99 2.29
N LYS A 64 -8.93 10.43 1.63
CA LYS A 64 -9.33 11.86 1.58
C LYS A 64 -9.63 12.42 2.97
N TYR A 65 -10.25 11.63 3.84
CA TYR A 65 -10.48 12.03 5.23
C TYR A 65 -9.15 12.12 6.00
N ALA A 66 -8.30 11.11 5.89
CA ALA A 66 -7.06 11.02 6.64
C ALA A 66 -6.03 12.10 6.23
N ASN A 67 -5.95 12.42 4.94
CA ASN A 67 -5.18 13.56 4.45
C ASN A 67 -5.68 14.88 5.06
N ARG A 68 -7.00 15.16 5.00
CA ARG A 68 -7.57 16.40 5.53
C ARG A 68 -7.51 16.52 7.05
N ARG A 69 -7.80 15.44 7.77
CA ARG A 69 -7.93 15.46 9.24
C ARG A 69 -6.59 15.35 9.96
N TYR A 70 -5.68 14.53 9.44
CA TYR A 70 -4.43 14.16 10.09
C TYR A 70 -3.19 14.65 9.33
N GLY A 71 -3.36 15.26 8.14
CA GLY A 71 -2.24 15.73 7.33
C GLY A 71 -1.38 14.60 6.75
N ILE A 72 -1.98 13.41 6.54
CA ILE A 72 -1.28 12.26 5.95
C ILE A 72 -1.00 12.54 4.48
N ASN A 73 0.24 12.34 4.05
CA ASN A 73 0.69 12.60 2.70
C ASN A 73 1.41 11.42 2.04
N LEU A 74 1.52 10.29 2.74
CA LEU A 74 1.99 9.04 2.17
C LEU A 74 0.94 7.95 2.43
N PHE A 75 0.50 7.27 1.38
CA PHE A 75 -0.49 6.20 1.46
C PHE A 75 0.09 4.94 0.84
N ILE A 76 -0.03 3.82 1.54
CA ILE A 76 0.42 2.52 1.07
C ILE A 76 -0.79 1.59 0.99
N ILE A 77 -0.97 0.96 -0.16
CA ILE A 77 -2.00 -0.03 -0.43
C ILE A 77 -1.29 -1.35 -0.73
N ASP A 78 -1.46 -2.32 0.16
CA ASP A 78 -0.94 -3.67 -0.01
C ASP A 78 -2.12 -4.63 0.16
N SER A 79 -2.63 -5.31 -0.87
CA SER A 79 -2.31 -5.22 -2.30
C SER A 79 -3.54 -4.78 -3.11
N LEU A 80 -3.34 -4.47 -4.40
CA LEU A 80 -4.45 -4.16 -5.32
C LEU A 80 -5.54 -5.25 -5.31
N MET A 81 -5.16 -6.52 -5.16
CA MET A 81 -6.07 -7.66 -5.13
C MET A 81 -7.07 -7.62 -3.96
N LYS A 82 -6.79 -6.82 -2.93
CA LYS A 82 -7.67 -6.63 -1.76
C LYS A 82 -8.57 -5.40 -1.88
N CYS A 83 -8.53 -4.69 -3.01
CA CYS A 83 -9.34 -3.49 -3.25
C CYS A 83 -10.72 -3.79 -3.88
N GLY A 84 -11.17 -5.05 -3.86
CA GLY A 84 -12.50 -5.44 -4.35
C GLY A 84 -12.67 -5.37 -5.86
N LEU A 85 -11.55 -5.50 -6.58
CA LEU A 85 -11.49 -5.52 -8.04
C LEU A 85 -11.11 -6.94 -8.47
N ALA A 86 -11.84 -7.48 -9.45
CA ALA A 86 -11.49 -8.78 -10.02
C ALA A 86 -10.23 -8.67 -10.90
N ASP A 87 -9.52 -9.78 -11.09
CA ASP A 87 -8.28 -9.80 -11.88
C ASP A 87 -8.53 -9.44 -13.36
N ASP A 88 -9.69 -9.82 -13.89
CA ASP A 88 -10.15 -9.58 -15.26
C ASP A 88 -10.94 -8.27 -15.43
N ASP A 89 -11.25 -7.55 -14.34
CA ASP A 89 -11.92 -6.25 -14.36
C ASP A 89 -10.94 -5.12 -14.72
N CYS A 90 -10.51 -5.11 -15.98
CA CYS A 90 -9.55 -4.13 -16.48
C CYS A 90 -10.09 -2.68 -16.39
N ASN A 91 -11.41 -2.51 -16.57
CA ASN A 91 -12.06 -1.21 -16.52
C ASN A 91 -12.14 -0.66 -15.09
N GLY A 92 -12.52 -1.49 -14.12
CA GLY A 92 -12.54 -1.11 -12.71
C GLY A 92 -11.15 -0.81 -12.16
N GLN A 93 -10.14 -1.59 -12.56
CA GLN A 93 -8.74 -1.33 -12.23
C GLN A 93 -8.25 0.00 -12.81
N LYS A 94 -8.55 0.29 -14.09
CA LYS A 94 -8.21 1.58 -14.70
C LYS A 94 -8.90 2.73 -13.96
N ALA A 95 -10.21 2.62 -13.69
CA ALA A 95 -10.95 3.65 -12.98
C ALA A 95 -10.40 3.91 -11.57
N PHE A 96 -9.93 2.86 -10.89
CA PHE A 96 -9.28 3.01 -9.59
C PHE A 96 -7.93 3.71 -9.70
N MET A 97 -7.10 3.34 -10.68
CA MET A 97 -5.83 4.01 -10.96
C MET A 97 -6.02 5.50 -11.28
N ASP A 98 -6.99 5.83 -12.13
CA ASP A 98 -7.35 7.22 -12.44
C ASP A 98 -7.75 7.98 -11.17
N ALA A 99 -8.56 7.36 -10.30
CA ALA A 99 -8.96 7.96 -9.03
C ALA A 99 -7.81 8.15 -8.04
N LEU A 100 -6.80 7.26 -8.03
CA LEU A 100 -5.56 7.41 -7.26
C LEU A 100 -4.72 8.57 -7.81
N CYS A 101 -4.57 8.66 -9.13
CA CYS A 101 -3.89 9.77 -9.81
C CYS A 101 -4.52 11.12 -9.47
N ASP A 102 -5.84 11.19 -9.55
CA ASP A 102 -6.62 12.36 -9.13
C ASP A 102 -6.38 12.74 -7.67
N PHE A 103 -6.38 11.74 -6.78
CA PHE A 103 -6.15 11.95 -5.37
C PHE A 103 -4.75 12.47 -5.07
N LYS A 104 -3.69 11.87 -5.63
CA LYS A 104 -2.31 12.33 -5.42
C LYS A 104 -2.12 13.77 -5.92
N ASN A 105 -2.69 14.09 -7.09
CA ASN A 105 -2.54 15.42 -7.70
C ASN A 105 -3.29 16.49 -6.91
N LYS A 106 -4.51 16.20 -6.43
CA LYS A 106 -5.34 17.14 -5.65
C LYS A 106 -4.82 17.36 -4.23
N THR A 107 -4.10 16.41 -3.66
CA THR A 107 -3.69 16.46 -2.24
C THR A 107 -2.19 16.60 -2.02
N SER A 108 -1.40 16.62 -3.10
CA SER A 108 0.07 16.55 -3.04
C SER A 108 0.57 15.38 -2.19
N SER A 109 -0.13 14.24 -2.27
CA SER A 109 0.21 13.01 -1.55
C SER A 109 0.95 12.03 -2.46
N HIS A 110 1.70 11.11 -1.87
CA HIS A 110 2.25 9.94 -2.54
C HIS A 110 1.40 8.71 -2.26
N VAL A 111 1.22 7.87 -3.27
CA VAL A 111 0.55 6.57 -3.15
C VAL A 111 1.50 5.49 -3.63
N ILE A 112 1.75 4.49 -2.78
CA ILE A 112 2.45 3.26 -3.13
C ILE A 112 1.38 2.17 -3.23
N LEU A 113 1.30 1.52 -4.39
CA LEU A 113 0.36 0.43 -4.64
C LEU A 113 1.17 -0.84 -4.91
N VAL A 114 0.99 -1.87 -4.08
CA VAL A 114 1.59 -3.19 -4.26
C VAL A 114 0.70 -4.02 -5.18
N ILE A 115 1.34 -4.62 -6.19
CA ILE A 115 0.69 -5.43 -7.21
C ILE A 115 1.50 -6.72 -7.35
N HIS A 116 0.80 -7.85 -7.44
CA HIS A 116 1.44 -9.13 -7.68
C HIS A 116 1.81 -9.28 -9.17
N SER A 117 2.94 -9.91 -9.46
CA SER A 117 3.27 -10.33 -10.82
C SER A 117 2.32 -11.43 -11.30
N ARG A 118 2.17 -11.54 -12.62
CA ARG A 118 1.58 -12.72 -13.25
C ARG A 118 2.46 -13.93 -12.93
N LYS A 119 1.86 -15.11 -12.78
CA LYS A 119 2.63 -16.35 -12.73
C LYS A 119 3.28 -16.56 -14.09
N SER A 120 4.60 -16.35 -14.18
CA SER A 120 5.40 -16.73 -15.34
C SER A 120 5.67 -18.25 -15.31
N GLU A 121 6.00 -18.84 -16.46
CA GLU A 121 6.38 -20.25 -16.56
C GLU A 121 7.72 -20.57 -15.87
N SER A 122 8.51 -19.55 -15.53
CA SER A 122 9.78 -19.67 -14.83
C SER A 122 10.03 -18.46 -13.92
N GLU A 123 10.55 -18.70 -12.72
CA GLU A 123 10.98 -17.68 -11.75
C GLU A 123 12.39 -17.13 -12.05
N GLU A 124 13.11 -17.70 -13.05
CA GLU A 124 14.50 -17.33 -13.36
C GLU A 124 14.61 -16.04 -14.21
N LYS A 125 13.49 -15.50 -14.71
CA LYS A 125 13.49 -14.28 -15.53
C LYS A 125 13.03 -13.08 -14.72
N PRO A 126 13.79 -11.96 -14.71
CA PRO A 126 13.34 -10.72 -14.11
C PRO A 126 12.00 -10.28 -14.72
N ALA A 127 11.02 -9.99 -13.88
CA ALA A 127 9.73 -9.49 -14.31
C ALA A 127 9.87 -8.12 -14.97
N GLY A 128 9.34 -7.96 -16.18
CA GLY A 128 9.22 -6.69 -16.88
C GLY A 128 7.83 -6.08 -16.76
N LYS A 129 7.62 -4.93 -17.42
CA LYS A 129 6.34 -4.21 -17.45
C LYS A 129 5.15 -5.11 -17.87
N MET A 130 5.39 -6.04 -18.79
CA MET A 130 4.36 -6.95 -19.33
C MET A 130 3.96 -8.06 -18.34
N ASP A 131 4.74 -8.26 -17.27
CA ASP A 131 4.53 -9.31 -16.27
C ASP A 131 3.69 -8.83 -15.08
N VAL A 132 3.23 -7.56 -15.08
CA VAL A 132 2.32 -7.03 -14.07
C VAL A 132 0.93 -7.65 -14.24
N LYS A 133 0.35 -8.17 -13.15
CA LYS A 133 -0.99 -8.75 -13.17
C LYS A 133 -2.06 -7.64 -13.20
N GLY A 134 -3.12 -7.88 -13.97
CA GLY A 134 -4.19 -6.92 -14.19
C GLY A 134 -4.04 -6.11 -15.48
N SER A 135 -4.70 -4.96 -15.52
CA SER A 135 -4.77 -4.05 -16.65
C SER A 135 -3.43 -3.38 -16.95
N GLY A 136 -3.07 -3.29 -18.24
CA GLY A 136 -1.89 -2.53 -18.67
C GLY A 136 -1.92 -1.06 -18.24
N SER A 137 -3.12 -0.51 -18.03
CA SER A 137 -3.33 0.85 -17.52
C SER A 137 -2.67 1.09 -16.18
N ILE A 138 -2.48 0.05 -15.36
CA ILE A 138 -1.80 0.19 -14.07
C ILE A 138 -0.36 0.67 -14.26
N THR A 139 0.36 0.04 -15.20
CA THR A 139 1.74 0.42 -15.51
C THR A 139 1.87 1.67 -16.35
N ASP A 140 0.84 2.02 -17.13
CA ASP A 140 0.84 3.24 -17.96
C ASP A 140 0.57 4.51 -17.13
N LEU A 141 -0.23 4.39 -16.06
CA LEU A 141 -0.62 5.51 -15.20
C LEU A 141 0.32 5.70 -14.00
N ALA A 142 1.14 4.70 -13.66
CA ALA A 142 2.10 4.80 -12.57
C ALA A 142 3.25 5.76 -12.93
N ASP A 143 3.58 6.70 -12.04
CA ASP A 143 4.74 7.59 -12.25
C ASP A 143 6.06 6.82 -12.20
N ASN A 144 6.13 5.81 -11.33
CA ASN A 144 7.30 4.96 -11.13
C ASN A 144 6.84 3.51 -10.98
N LEU A 145 7.61 2.58 -11.55
CA LEU A 145 7.41 1.15 -11.41
C LEU A 145 8.69 0.52 -10.88
N TYR A 146 8.61 -0.11 -9.72
CA TYR A 146 9.70 -0.85 -9.10
C TYR A 146 9.40 -2.34 -9.12
N HIS A 147 10.33 -3.13 -9.63
CA HIS A 147 10.28 -4.58 -9.54
C HIS A 147 11.25 -5.02 -8.44
N LEU A 148 10.76 -5.88 -7.54
CA LEU A 148 11.58 -6.55 -6.55
C LEU A 148 11.94 -7.92 -7.13
N ALA A 149 13.23 -8.16 -7.31
CA ALA A 149 13.81 -9.42 -7.76
C ALA A 149 14.22 -10.28 -6.55
#